data_AF-A0A933CBA4-F1
#
_entry.id   AF-A0A933CBA4-F1
#
_cell.length_a   1.000
_cell.length_b   1.000
_cell.length_c   1.000
_cell.angle_alpha   90.00
_cell.angle_beta   90.00
_cell.angle_gamma   90.00
#
_symmetry.space_group_name_H-M   'P 1'
#
loop_
_entity.id
_entity.type
_entity.pdbx_description
1 polymer ?
#
loop_
_entity_poly.entity_id
_entity_poly.type
_entity_poly.pdbx_seq_one_letter_code
_entity_poly.pdbx_strand_id
1 'polypeptide(L)'
;WQETRKELGETLEGVQGKLKAARQAVQASSATASSRQASAAVERAARLERFVRLGRGEHNVYLASVALRKADQALGEAGAALGAELPDLSGLPLVSGSYCATMCHDKVGVKVPPETVKAFGKTMPHLQHTQMMGCVKCHDIAGHKRVPLRPEARKTVCAECHPDWAK
;
A
#
# COMPACT_ATOMS: atom_id res chain seq x y z
N TRP A 1 -1.31 -20.22 5.01
CA TRP A 1 -0.54 -19.59 6.11
C TRP A 1 0.94 -19.46 5.80
N GLN A 2 1.65 -20.51 5.35
CA GLN A 2 3.11 -20.41 5.04
C GLN A 2 3.42 -19.32 4.01
N GLU A 3 2.68 -19.26 2.91
CA GLU A 3 2.78 -18.22 1.88
C GLU A 3 2.52 -16.82 2.45
N THR A 4 1.42 -16.65 3.20
CA THR A 4 1.07 -15.40 3.89
C THR A 4 2.17 -14.92 4.84
N ARG A 5 2.81 -15.84 5.57
CA ARG A 5 3.91 -15.54 6.48
C ARG A 5 5.16 -15.09 5.71
N LYS A 6 5.43 -15.69 4.55
CA LYS A 6 6.51 -15.28 3.65
C LYS A 6 6.27 -13.87 3.11
N GLU A 7 5.10 -13.60 2.54
CA GLU A 7 4.72 -12.26 2.04
C GLU A 7 4.79 -11.19 3.14
N LEU A 8 4.31 -11.52 4.34
CA LEU A 8 4.38 -10.62 5.48
C LEU A 8 5.83 -10.32 5.89
N GLY A 9 6.71 -11.34 5.84
CA GLY A 9 8.14 -11.19 6.08
C GLY A 9 8.80 -10.25 5.08
N GLU A 10 8.60 -10.48 3.78
CA GLU A 10 9.12 -9.63 2.69
C GLU A 10 8.63 -8.18 2.83
N THR A 11 7.35 -8.00 3.19
CA THR A 11 6.78 -6.68 3.44
C THR A 11 7.43 -5.99 4.64
N LEU A 12 7.61 -6.71 5.76
CA LEU A 12 8.26 -6.19 6.95
C LEU A 12 9.70 -5.77 6.66
N GLU A 13 10.44 -6.55 5.88
CA GLU A 13 11.79 -6.21 5.44
C GLU A 13 11.81 -4.94 4.58
N GLY A 14 10.89 -4.82 3.63
CA GLY A 14 10.74 -3.61 2.81
C GLY A 14 10.44 -2.36 3.66
N VAL A 15 9.49 -2.46 4.60
CA VAL A 15 9.15 -1.37 5.52
C VAL A 15 10.33 -1.03 6.43
N GLN A 16 11.08 -2.01 6.94
CA GLN A 16 12.28 -1.78 7.74
C GLN A 16 13.37 -1.06 6.94
N GLY A 17 13.59 -1.45 5.68
CA GLY A 17 14.51 -0.77 4.77
C GLY A 17 14.14 0.69 4.55
N LYS A 18 12.87 0.96 4.23
CA LYS A 18 12.35 2.32 4.06
C LYS A 18 12.44 3.15 5.35
N LEU A 19 12.17 2.53 6.50
CA LEU A 19 12.25 3.15 7.81
C LEU A 19 13.70 3.54 8.18
N LYS A 20 14.67 2.69 7.84
CA LYS A 20 16.10 3.01 8.00
C LYS A 20 16.50 4.21 7.13
N ALA A 21 16.10 4.21 5.86
CA ALA A 21 16.37 5.33 4.94
C ALA A 21 15.73 6.64 5.43
N ALA A 22 14.48 6.59 5.88
CA ALA A 22 13.79 7.77 6.41
C ALA A 22 14.43 8.32 7.70
N ARG A 23 14.93 7.45 8.60
CA ARG A 23 15.71 7.88 9.78
C ARG A 23 16.99 8.60 9.39
N GLN A 24 17.71 8.08 8.39
CA GLN A 24 18.93 8.72 7.88
C GLN A 24 18.61 10.09 7.27
N ALA A 25 17.53 10.19 6.49
CA ALA A 25 17.07 11.47 5.94
C ALA A 25 16.72 12.50 7.02
N VAL A 26 16.03 12.09 8.09
CA VAL A 26 15.75 12.96 9.24
C VAL A 26 17.04 13.41 9.91
N GLN A 27 18.00 12.51 10.13
CA GLN A 27 19.30 12.84 10.76
C GLN A 27 20.15 13.79 9.91
N ALA A 28 20.09 13.67 8.59
CA ALA A 28 20.80 14.55 7.66
C ALA A 28 20.11 15.91 7.46
N SER A 29 18.84 16.05 7.87
CA SER A 29 18.07 17.27 7.72
C SER A 29 18.39 18.31 8.79
N SER A 30 18.31 19.60 8.43
CA SER A 30 18.35 20.69 9.40
C SER A 30 17.08 20.72 10.26
N ALA A 31 17.20 21.22 11.50
CA ALA A 31 16.12 21.27 12.48
C ALA A 31 15.01 22.26 12.10
N THR A 32 14.20 21.89 11.12
CA THR A 32 13.08 22.66 10.58
C THR A 32 11.74 22.13 11.10
N ALA A 33 10.65 22.85 10.82
CA ALA A 33 9.29 22.34 11.05
C ALA A 33 9.04 21.03 10.27
N SER A 34 9.47 20.97 9.00
CA SER A 34 9.37 19.77 8.16
C SER A 34 10.15 18.59 8.73
N SER A 35 11.37 18.81 9.25
CA SER A 35 12.16 17.78 9.91
C SER A 35 11.48 17.21 11.16
N ARG A 36 10.84 18.07 11.98
CA ARG A 36 10.05 17.62 13.14
C ARG A 36 8.83 16.80 12.73
N GLN A 37 8.10 17.23 11.69
CA GLN A 37 6.96 16.49 11.17
C GLN A 37 7.37 15.13 10.59
N ALA A 38 8.47 15.09 9.83
CA ALA A 38 9.03 13.87 9.28
C ALA A 38 9.48 12.90 10.39
N SER A 39 10.16 13.41 11.43
CA SER A 39 10.53 12.62 12.60
C SER A 39 9.32 12.00 13.30
N ALA A 40 8.25 12.77 13.51
CA ALA A 40 7.01 12.25 14.08
C ALA A 40 6.36 11.17 13.21
N ALA A 41 6.42 11.30 11.88
CA ALA A 41 5.91 10.32 10.94
C ALA A 41 6.73 9.02 10.95
N VAL A 42 8.06 9.13 10.99
CA VAL A 42 8.99 7.99 11.15
C VAL A 42 8.70 7.24 12.44
N GLU A 43 8.47 7.94 13.55
CA GLU A 43 8.14 7.30 14.83
C GLU A 43 6.75 6.62 14.83
N ARG A 44 5.76 7.19 14.13
CA ARG A 44 4.47 6.50 13.92
C ARG A 44 4.66 5.21 13.12
N ALA A 45 5.42 5.25 12.02
CA ALA A 45 5.72 4.08 11.21
C ALA A 45 6.47 3.00 12.01
N ALA A 46 7.44 3.41 12.84
CA ALA A 46 8.22 2.50 13.68
C ALA A 46 7.35 1.76 14.71
N ARG A 47 6.31 2.42 15.26
CA ARG A 47 5.36 1.76 16.17
C ARG A 47 4.50 0.72 15.46
N LEU A 48 4.03 1.04 14.26
CA LEU A 48 3.21 0.14 13.44
C LEU A 48 4.02 -1.08 12.97
N GLU A 49 5.23 -0.87 12.46
CA GLU A 49 6.14 -1.96 12.10
C GLU A 49 6.38 -2.88 13.30
N ARG A 50 6.72 -2.32 14.47
CA ARG A 50 6.96 -3.10 15.68
C ARG A 50 5.74 -3.90 16.11
N PHE A 51 4.56 -3.28 16.07
CA PHE A 51 3.30 -3.96 16.37
C PHE A 51 3.10 -5.20 15.49
N VAL A 52 3.30 -5.06 14.17
CA VAL A 52 3.14 -6.17 13.24
C VAL A 52 4.22 -7.22 13.40
N ARG A 53 5.48 -6.82 13.58
CA ARG A 53 6.60 -7.74 13.81
C ARG A 53 6.39 -8.61 15.05
N LEU A 54 5.94 -8.00 16.15
CA LEU A 54 5.67 -8.73 17.40
C LEU A 54 4.42 -9.60 17.28
N GLY A 55 3.37 -9.11 16.61
CA GLY A 55 2.12 -9.84 16.42
C GLY A 55 2.15 -10.89 15.31
N ARG A 56 3.16 -10.86 14.43
CA ARG A 56 3.38 -11.79 13.30
C ARG A 56 2.21 -11.93 12.33
N GLY A 57 1.18 -11.09 12.45
CA GLY A 57 -0.08 -11.21 11.71
C GLY A 57 -0.87 -12.51 11.97
N GLU A 58 -0.47 -13.34 12.95
CA GLU A 58 -1.03 -14.69 13.18
C GLU A 58 -2.52 -14.62 13.57
N HIS A 59 -2.89 -13.62 14.37
CA HIS A 59 -4.27 -13.46 14.84
C HIS A 59 -5.13 -12.60 13.91
N ASN A 60 -4.53 -11.65 13.20
CA ASN A 60 -5.25 -10.74 12.31
C ASN A 60 -4.32 -10.15 11.25
N VAL A 61 -4.15 -10.90 10.16
CA VAL A 61 -3.33 -10.49 9.02
C VAL A 61 -3.87 -9.25 8.30
N TYR A 62 -5.17 -8.95 8.39
CA TYR A 62 -5.75 -7.71 7.86
C TYR A 62 -5.25 -6.50 8.65
N LEU A 63 -5.31 -6.57 9.98
CA LEU A 63 -4.80 -5.50 10.82
C LEU A 63 -3.30 -5.30 10.62
N ALA A 64 -2.55 -6.40 10.41
CA ALA A 64 -1.14 -6.33 10.03
C ALA A 64 -0.94 -5.58 8.70
N SER A 65 -1.70 -5.94 7.66
CA SER A 65 -1.68 -5.26 6.36
C SER A 65 -1.96 -3.77 6.47
N VAL A 66 -3.04 -3.39 7.18
CA VAL A 66 -3.43 -1.99 7.37
C VAL A 66 -2.35 -1.23 8.14
N ALA A 67 -1.76 -1.83 9.17
CA ALA A 67 -0.68 -1.22 9.92
C ALA A 67 0.57 -0.98 9.05
N LEU A 68 0.96 -1.95 8.21
CA LEU A 68 2.10 -1.81 7.31
C LEU A 68 1.85 -0.77 6.20
N ARG A 69 0.64 -0.68 5.66
CA ARG A 69 0.25 0.37 4.71
C ARG A 69 0.30 1.76 5.33
N LYS A 70 -0.21 1.91 6.55
CA LYS A 70 -0.13 3.17 7.29
C LYS A 70 1.31 3.55 7.62
N ALA A 71 2.17 2.56 7.89
CA ALA A 71 3.60 2.78 8.08
C ALA A 71 4.25 3.27 6.78
N ASP A 72 4.01 2.61 5.65
CA ASP A 72 4.54 2.99 4.34
C ASP A 72 4.07 4.40 3.92
N GLN A 73 2.78 4.71 4.10
CA GLN A 73 2.24 6.04 3.83
C GLN A 73 2.94 7.11 4.68
N ALA A 74 3.07 6.89 6.00
CA ALA A 74 3.73 7.85 6.89
C ALA A 74 5.21 8.05 6.50
N LEU A 75 5.89 7.00 6.03
CA LEU A 75 7.25 7.10 5.51
C LEU A 75 7.30 7.88 4.19
N GLY A 76 6.35 7.66 3.28
CA GLY A 76 6.21 8.45 2.05
C GLY A 76 5.99 9.94 2.33
N GLU A 77 5.11 10.27 3.27
CA GLU A 77 4.90 11.64 3.75
C GLU A 77 6.18 12.26 4.33
N ALA A 78 6.96 11.48 5.10
CA ALA A 78 8.23 11.92 5.65
C ALA A 78 9.28 12.19 4.55
N GLY A 79 9.39 11.29 3.57
CA GLY A 79 10.28 11.45 2.41
C GLY A 79 9.93 12.70 1.61
N ALA A 80 8.65 12.89 1.29
CA ALA A 80 8.16 14.06 0.57
C ALA A 80 8.44 15.38 1.33
N ALA A 81 8.21 15.41 2.64
CA ALA A 81 8.48 16.59 3.47
C ALA A 81 9.97 16.96 3.55
N LEU A 82 10.86 15.99 3.35
CA LEU A 82 12.31 16.16 3.37
C LEU A 82 12.94 16.27 1.98
N GLY A 83 12.16 16.09 0.91
CA GLY A 83 12.69 15.95 -0.45
C GLY A 83 13.61 14.73 -0.61
N ALA A 84 13.43 13.70 0.23
CA ALA A 84 14.25 12.50 0.22
C ALA A 84 13.58 11.40 -0.61
N GLU A 85 14.36 10.81 -1.54
CA GLU A 85 13.93 9.59 -2.23
C GLU A 85 13.97 8.41 -1.27
N LEU A 86 12.83 7.73 -1.14
CA LEU A 86 12.67 6.55 -0.32
C LEU A 86 12.24 5.37 -1.18
N PRO A 87 12.58 4.12 -0.78
CA PRO A 87 12.11 2.93 -1.48
C PRO A 87 10.60 2.94 -1.75
N ASP A 88 10.21 2.65 -2.99
CA ASP A 88 8.82 2.45 -3.36
C ASP A 88 8.38 1.04 -2.99
N LEU A 89 7.46 0.94 -2.02
CA LEU A 89 6.89 -0.33 -1.57
C LEU A 89 5.53 -0.60 -2.20
N SER A 90 5.04 0.26 -3.10
CA SER A 90 3.72 0.13 -3.70
C SER A 90 3.57 -1.10 -4.62
N GLY A 91 4.71 -1.68 -5.04
CA GLY A 91 4.76 -2.96 -5.74
C GLY A 91 4.78 -4.18 -4.83
N LEU A 92 5.09 -4.01 -3.53
CA LEU A 92 5.03 -5.12 -2.59
C LEU A 92 3.58 -5.46 -2.27
N PRO A 93 3.22 -6.74 -2.24
CA PRO A 93 1.98 -7.16 -1.64
C PRO A 93 2.08 -6.84 -0.14
N LEU A 94 1.57 -5.69 0.31
CA LEU A 94 1.54 -5.29 1.73
C LEU A 94 0.59 -6.20 2.54
N VAL A 95 0.73 -7.52 2.43
CA VAL A 95 -0.33 -8.54 2.27
C VAL A 95 -1.08 -8.34 0.96
N SER A 96 -0.90 -9.31 0.06
CA SER A 96 -1.30 -9.24 -1.33
C SER A 96 -2.81 -9.00 -1.52
N GLY A 97 -3.15 -8.38 -2.64
CA GLY A 97 -4.49 -8.46 -3.21
C GLY A 97 -4.96 -9.92 -3.38
N SER A 98 -4.05 -10.90 -3.39
CA SER A 98 -4.34 -12.33 -3.32
C SER A 98 -5.12 -12.69 -2.05
N TYR A 99 -4.77 -12.15 -0.87
CA TYR A 99 -5.53 -12.36 0.37
C TYR A 99 -6.87 -11.61 0.37
N CYS A 100 -6.94 -10.42 -0.25
CA CYS A 100 -8.21 -9.76 -0.54
C CYS A 100 -9.08 -10.64 -1.47
N ALA A 101 -8.49 -11.32 -2.44
CA ALA A 101 -9.17 -12.19 -3.38
C ALA A 101 -9.56 -13.56 -2.78
N THR A 102 -8.80 -14.13 -1.83
CA THR A 102 -9.12 -15.45 -1.23
C THR A 102 -10.13 -15.38 -0.09
N MET A 103 -10.27 -14.23 0.59
CA MET A 103 -11.16 -14.12 1.76
C MET A 103 -12.27 -13.09 1.63
N CYS A 104 -12.14 -12.03 0.82
CA CYS A 104 -13.26 -11.09 0.61
C CYS A 104 -14.21 -11.60 -0.47
N HIS A 105 -13.74 -12.02 -1.64
CA HIS A 105 -14.61 -12.47 -2.74
C HIS A 105 -15.57 -13.60 -2.31
N ASP A 106 -15.02 -14.70 -1.79
CA ASP A 106 -15.82 -15.84 -1.35
C ASP A 106 -16.71 -15.54 -0.12
N LYS A 107 -16.27 -14.70 0.83
CA LYS A 107 -17.07 -14.38 2.05
C LYS A 107 -18.03 -13.20 1.91
N VAL A 108 -17.92 -12.38 0.86
CA VAL A 108 -18.89 -11.30 0.55
C VAL A 108 -19.75 -11.60 -0.68
N GLY A 109 -19.68 -12.84 -1.20
CA GLY A 109 -20.47 -13.29 -2.35
C GLY A 109 -20.07 -12.64 -3.69
N VAL A 110 -18.92 -11.97 -3.74
CA VAL A 110 -18.38 -11.40 -4.97
C VAL A 110 -17.56 -12.50 -5.63
N LYS A 111 -18.03 -13.06 -6.73
CA LYS A 111 -17.21 -14.01 -7.50
C LYS A 111 -15.89 -13.32 -7.89
N VAL A 112 -14.78 -14.02 -7.68
CA VAL A 112 -13.39 -13.73 -8.11
C VAL A 112 -13.37 -12.78 -9.30
N PRO A 113 -12.59 -11.67 -9.23
CA PRO A 113 -13.05 -10.37 -9.72
C PRO A 113 -13.61 -10.51 -11.13
N PRO A 114 -14.76 -9.88 -11.41
CA PRO A 114 -15.41 -10.07 -12.68
C PRO A 114 -14.39 -9.77 -13.78
N GLU A 115 -14.34 -10.65 -14.80
CA GLU A 115 -13.41 -10.51 -15.93
C GLU A 115 -13.42 -9.09 -16.47
N THR A 116 -14.58 -8.43 -16.35
CA THR A 116 -14.77 -7.01 -16.59
C THR A 116 -15.47 -6.25 -15.45
N VAL A 117 -15.13 -4.98 -15.27
CA VAL A 117 -15.83 -4.03 -14.38
C VAL A 117 -16.29 -2.81 -15.16
N LYS A 118 -17.26 -2.05 -14.61
CA LYS A 118 -17.59 -0.72 -15.12
C LYS A 118 -16.72 0.33 -14.42
N ALA A 119 -15.92 1.05 -15.18
CA ALA A 119 -15.11 2.18 -14.70
C ALA A 119 -15.25 3.33 -15.70
N PHE A 120 -15.50 4.55 -15.20
CA PHE A 120 -15.59 5.75 -16.03
C PHE A 120 -16.60 5.63 -17.21
N GLY A 121 -17.71 4.94 -16.99
CA GLY A 121 -18.73 4.69 -18.03
C GLY A 121 -18.35 3.64 -19.06
N LYS A 122 -17.16 3.03 -18.98
CA LYS A 122 -16.67 1.98 -19.90
C LYS A 122 -16.55 0.63 -19.20
N THR A 123 -16.61 -0.44 -19.98
CA THR A 123 -16.26 -1.79 -19.53
C THR A 123 -14.75 -1.95 -19.59
N MET A 124 -14.11 -2.37 -18.50
CA MET A 124 -12.66 -2.55 -18.39
C MET A 124 -12.34 -4.02 -18.05
N PRO A 125 -11.36 -4.67 -18.71
CA PRO A 125 -10.95 -6.04 -18.40
C PRO A 125 -10.14 -6.06 -17.09
N HIS A 126 -10.83 -6.13 -15.96
CA HIS A 126 -10.22 -5.98 -14.64
C HIS A 126 -9.22 -7.10 -14.33
N LEU A 127 -9.51 -8.35 -14.75
CA LEU A 127 -8.62 -9.48 -14.55
C LEU A 127 -7.23 -9.23 -15.16
N GLN A 128 -7.16 -8.72 -16.39
CA GLN A 128 -5.90 -8.41 -17.06
C GLN A 128 -5.08 -7.38 -16.28
N HIS A 129 -5.73 -6.33 -15.75
CA HIS A 129 -5.04 -5.33 -14.95
C HIS A 129 -4.51 -5.91 -13.64
N THR A 130 -5.30 -6.73 -12.95
CA THR A 130 -4.86 -7.36 -11.68
C THR A 130 -3.69 -8.33 -11.84
N GLN A 131 -3.45 -8.85 -13.05
CA GLN A 131 -2.29 -9.70 -13.35
C GLN A 131 -1.00 -8.89 -13.52
N MET A 132 -1.10 -7.61 -13.88
CA MET A 132 0.06 -6.75 -14.13
C MET A 132 0.40 -5.86 -12.92
N MET A 133 -0.60 -5.52 -12.10
CA MET A 133 -0.45 -4.58 -11.00
C MET A 133 -1.27 -4.97 -9.78
N GLY A 134 -0.73 -4.65 -8.61
CA GLY A 134 -1.43 -4.84 -7.34
C GLY A 134 -2.66 -3.92 -7.22
N CYS A 135 -3.74 -4.41 -6.60
CA CYS A 135 -5.01 -3.68 -6.47
C CYS A 135 -4.85 -2.28 -5.86
N VAL A 136 -3.84 -2.07 -5.02
CA VAL A 136 -3.57 -0.82 -4.31
C VAL A 136 -3.11 0.32 -5.22
N LYS A 137 -2.65 0.01 -6.44
CA LYS A 137 -2.32 1.04 -7.42
C LYS A 137 -3.58 1.83 -7.81
N CYS A 138 -4.70 1.13 -8.03
CA CYS A 138 -5.95 1.75 -8.46
C CYS A 138 -6.94 2.03 -7.33
N HIS A 139 -6.87 1.26 -6.24
CA HIS A 139 -7.87 1.31 -5.17
C HIS A 139 -7.32 1.88 -3.86
N ASP A 140 -8.20 2.57 -3.13
CA ASP A 140 -8.01 2.83 -1.72
C ASP A 140 -8.63 1.69 -0.91
N ILE A 141 -7.79 0.79 -0.41
CA ILE A 141 -8.19 -0.41 0.33
C ILE A 141 -7.97 -0.21 1.84
N ALA A 142 -8.26 1.00 2.35
CA ALA A 142 -8.15 1.30 3.77
C ALA A 142 -9.26 0.68 4.63
N GLY A 143 -10.42 0.32 4.04
CA GLY A 143 -11.61 -0.15 4.76
C GLY A 143 -12.00 -1.60 4.48
N HIS A 144 -12.52 -2.30 5.50
CA HIS A 144 -13.06 -3.65 5.35
C HIS A 144 -14.30 -3.64 4.42
N LYS A 145 -14.31 -4.52 3.41
CA LYS A 145 -15.38 -4.65 2.39
C LYS A 145 -15.65 -3.41 1.54
N ARG A 146 -14.79 -2.39 1.59
CA ARG A 146 -14.87 -1.20 0.72
C ARG A 146 -13.57 -1.08 -0.05
N VAL A 147 -13.68 -1.16 -1.37
CA VAL A 147 -12.53 -1.11 -2.28
C VAL A 147 -12.80 -0.01 -3.33
N PRO A 148 -13.03 1.26 -2.93
CA PRO A 148 -13.26 2.33 -3.88
C PRO A 148 -12.05 2.52 -4.78
N LEU A 149 -12.31 2.92 -6.03
CA LEU A 149 -11.26 3.42 -6.91
C LEU A 149 -10.75 4.75 -6.36
N ARG A 150 -9.44 4.97 -6.39
CA ARG A 150 -8.87 6.25 -6.00
C ARG A 150 -9.36 7.35 -6.95
N PRO A 151 -9.76 8.54 -6.46
CA PRO A 151 -10.23 9.63 -7.31
C PRO A 151 -9.26 9.99 -8.44
N GLU A 152 -7.96 9.89 -8.16
CA GLU A 152 -6.85 10.22 -9.05
C GLU A 152 -6.41 9.07 -9.95
N ALA A 153 -6.90 7.83 -9.75
CA ALA A 153 -6.45 6.65 -10.49
C ALA A 153 -6.55 6.84 -12.02
N ARG A 154 -7.59 7.54 -12.48
CA ARG A 154 -7.79 7.82 -13.92
C ARG A 154 -6.62 8.60 -14.53
N LYS A 155 -6.17 9.64 -13.83
CA LYS A 155 -5.18 10.60 -14.33
C LYS A 155 -3.74 10.20 -14.04
N THR A 156 -3.56 9.34 -13.04
CA THR A 156 -2.25 8.86 -12.61
C THR A 156 -1.98 7.49 -13.23
N VAL A 157 -2.64 6.44 -12.73
CA VAL A 157 -2.37 5.07 -13.14
C VAL A 157 -2.89 4.73 -14.53
N CYS A 158 -4.15 5.09 -14.86
CA CYS A 158 -4.70 4.71 -16.16
C CYS A 158 -4.05 5.49 -17.31
N ALA A 159 -3.70 6.76 -17.08
CA ALA A 159 -3.10 7.63 -18.09
C ALA A 159 -1.69 7.18 -18.52
N GLU A 160 -0.97 6.45 -17.66
CA GLU A 160 0.36 5.88 -17.98
C GLU A 160 0.30 4.92 -19.18
N CYS A 161 -0.80 4.18 -19.35
CA CYS A 161 -0.99 3.26 -20.48
C CYS A 161 -2.11 3.70 -21.45
N HIS A 162 -3.02 4.57 -21.02
CA HIS A 162 -4.13 5.10 -21.81
C HIS A 162 -4.09 6.64 -21.84
N PRO A 163 -3.22 7.25 -22.65
CA PRO A 163 -3.01 8.71 -22.67
C PRO A 163 -4.30 9.52 -22.91
N ASP A 164 -5.27 8.95 -23.62
CA ASP A 164 -6.58 9.55 -23.86
C ASP A 164 -7.39 9.80 -22.57
N TRP A 165 -7.01 9.16 -21.47
CA TRP A 165 -7.68 9.30 -20.16
C TRP A 165 -7.04 10.38 -19.28
N ALA A 166 -5.93 10.98 -19.71
CA ALA A 166 -5.27 12.11 -19.04
C ALA A 166 -6.07 13.43 -19.14
N LYS A 167 -6.98 13.51 -20.12
CA LYS A 167 -7.93 14.63 -20.32
C LYS A 167 -9.14 14.49 -19.40
#